data_AF-A0A0C3RAA2-F1
#
_entry.id   AF-A0A0C3RAA2-F1
#
_cell.length_a   1.000
_cell.length_b   1.000
_cell.length_c   1.000
_cell.angle_alpha   90.00
_cell.angle_beta   90.00
_cell.angle_gamma   90.00
#
_symmetry.space_group_name_H-M   'P 1'
#
loop_
_entity.id
_entity.type
_entity.pdbx_description
1 polymer ?
#
loop_
_entity_poly.entity_id
_entity_poly.type
_entity_poly.pdbx_seq_one_letter_code
_entity_poly.pdbx_strand_id
1 'polypeptide(L)'
;MTQTQVALLDQPVIDAAQLRQAREQAVIHGTSLIKVLEETWQGTPDELIVALSRALRVPMPYMSDLHPLYPAFDKLPFAQAVKHESALLQKPD
;
A
#
# COMPACT_ATOMS: atom_id res chain seq x y z
N MET A 1 -3.39 4.34 -37.17
CA MET A 1 -2.17 4.06 -36.39
C MET A 1 -2.56 3.15 -35.24
N THR A 2 -1.85 2.05 -35.13
CA THR A 2 -2.21 0.82 -34.41
C THR A 2 -2.33 1.06 -32.91
N GLN A 3 -3.52 0.80 -32.37
CA GLN A 3 -3.78 0.78 -30.94
C GLN A 3 -3.14 -0.50 -30.40
N THR A 4 -1.92 -0.38 -29.85
CA THR A 4 -1.24 -1.48 -29.18
C THR A 4 -2.01 -1.80 -27.91
N GLN A 5 -2.87 -2.80 -27.99
CA GLN A 5 -3.46 -3.47 -26.85
C GLN A 5 -2.32 -4.16 -26.11
N VAL A 6 -1.77 -3.46 -25.11
CA VAL A 6 -0.77 -4.04 -24.20
C VAL A 6 -1.49 -5.16 -23.47
N ALA A 7 -1.03 -6.39 -23.74
CA ALA A 7 -1.55 -7.59 -23.15
C ALA A 7 -1.54 -7.44 -21.61
N LEU A 8 -2.71 -7.58 -20.99
CA LEU A 8 -2.88 -7.81 -19.55
C LEU A 8 -2.28 -9.18 -19.22
N LEU A 9 -0.95 -9.30 -19.28
CA LEU A 9 -0.23 -10.50 -18.88
C LEU A 9 0.15 -10.31 -17.42
N ASP A 10 -0.52 -11.09 -16.57
CA ASP A 10 -0.09 -11.50 -15.24
C ASP A 10 0.55 -10.40 -14.39
N GLN A 11 -0.22 -9.39 -14.00
CA GLN A 11 0.23 -8.54 -12.90
C GLN A 11 0.36 -9.42 -11.65
N PRO A 12 1.56 -9.49 -11.03
CA PRO A 12 1.79 -10.37 -9.90
C PRO A 12 0.80 -10.04 -8.77
N VAL A 13 0.17 -11.08 -8.24
CA VAL A 13 -0.84 -10.98 -7.18
C VAL A 13 -0.18 -11.44 -5.89
N ILE A 14 -0.45 -10.72 -4.80
CA ILE A 14 -0.13 -11.17 -3.45
C ILE A 14 -1.34 -11.94 -2.92
N ASP A 15 -1.16 -13.23 -2.61
CA ASP A 15 -2.19 -14.03 -1.97
C ASP A 15 -2.05 -14.08 -0.43
N ALA A 16 -3.04 -14.67 0.23
CA ALA A 16 -3.07 -14.76 1.68
C ALA A 16 -1.98 -15.67 2.27
N ALA A 17 -1.50 -16.66 1.52
CA ALA A 17 -0.45 -17.57 1.97
C ALA A 17 0.91 -16.85 1.95
N GLN A 18 1.20 -16.11 0.89
CA GLN A 18 2.39 -15.26 0.76
C GLN A 18 2.44 -14.21 1.88
N LEU A 19 1.32 -13.53 2.19
CA LEU A 19 1.26 -12.58 3.30
C LEU A 19 1.53 -13.22 4.67
N ARG A 20 1.03 -14.45 4.87
CA ARG A 20 1.27 -15.19 6.12
C ARG A 20 2.75 -15.56 6.25
N GLN A 21 3.33 -16.12 5.20
CA GLN A 21 4.75 -16.48 5.18
C GLN A 21 5.66 -15.27 5.39
N ALA A 22 5.40 -14.17 4.70
CA ALA A 22 6.19 -12.95 4.86
C ALA A 22 6.08 -12.38 6.29
N ARG A 23 4.91 -12.53 6.94
CA ARG A 23 4.73 -12.13 8.34
C ARG A 23 5.55 -12.99 9.30
N GLU A 24 5.57 -14.31 9.08
CA GLU A 24 6.39 -15.23 9.88
C GLU A 24 7.88 -14.92 9.72
N GLN A 25 8.34 -14.69 8.50
CA GLN A 25 9.72 -14.28 8.22
C GLN A 25 10.08 -12.93 8.87
N ALA A 26 9.18 -11.95 8.79
CA ALA A 26 9.39 -10.63 9.41
C ALA A 26 9.63 -10.75 10.93
N VAL A 27 8.85 -11.60 11.60
CA VAL A 27 9.01 -11.89 13.04
C VAL A 27 10.34 -12.60 13.32
N ILE A 28 10.68 -13.62 12.54
CA ILE A 28 11.94 -14.40 12.72
C ILE A 28 13.17 -13.50 12.54
N HIS A 29 13.15 -12.63 11.55
CA HIS A 29 14.28 -11.77 11.20
C HIS A 29 14.28 -10.43 11.94
N GLY A 30 13.26 -10.13 12.76
CA GLY A 30 13.14 -8.86 13.47
C GLY A 30 13.06 -7.65 12.53
N THR A 31 12.41 -7.80 11.38
CA THR A 31 12.29 -6.77 10.33
C THR A 31 10.83 -6.47 10.02
N SER A 32 10.56 -5.43 9.23
CA SER A 32 9.21 -5.09 8.78
C SER A 32 8.70 -6.09 7.72
N LEU A 33 7.38 -6.35 7.74
CA LEU A 33 6.70 -7.16 6.72
C LEU A 33 6.93 -6.61 5.31
N ILE A 34 6.89 -5.29 5.15
CA ILE A 34 7.06 -4.67 3.82
C ILE A 34 8.46 -4.96 3.26
N LYS A 35 9.50 -4.95 4.10
CA LYS A 35 10.87 -5.26 3.66
C LYS A 35 11.00 -6.71 3.18
N VAL A 36 10.39 -7.66 3.88
CA VAL A 36 10.36 -9.07 3.46
C VAL A 36 9.65 -9.23 2.12
N LEU A 37 8.53 -8.52 1.93
CA LEU A 37 7.81 -8.53 0.67
C LEU A 37 8.67 -7.91 -0.45
N GLU A 38 9.33 -6.78 -0.22
CA GLU A 38 10.24 -6.14 -1.19
C GLU A 38 11.40 -7.06 -1.60
N GLU A 39 12.01 -7.77 -0.64
CA GLU A 39 13.14 -8.69 -0.89
C GLU A 39 12.75 -9.92 -1.72
N THR A 40 11.48 -10.32 -1.67
CA THR A 40 10.96 -11.51 -2.37
C THR A 40 10.15 -11.16 -3.63
N TRP A 41 9.81 -9.88 -3.82
CA TRP A 41 9.01 -9.40 -4.93
C TRP A 41 9.82 -9.35 -6.23
N GLN A 42 9.22 -9.87 -7.30
CA GLN A 42 9.80 -9.83 -8.64
C GLN A 42 9.17 -8.68 -9.42
N GLY A 43 9.61 -7.45 -9.13
CA GLY A 43 9.09 -6.24 -9.73
C GLY A 43 9.60 -4.99 -9.04
N THR A 44 8.98 -3.86 -9.35
CA THR A 44 9.27 -2.57 -8.71
C THR A 44 8.52 -2.42 -7.37
N PRO A 45 9.01 -1.54 -6.48
CA PRO A 45 8.27 -1.20 -5.25
C PRO A 45 6.85 -0.68 -5.53
N ASP A 46 6.66 0.13 -6.57
CA ASP A 46 5.34 0.66 -6.92
C ASP A 46 4.36 -0.47 -7.31
N GLU A 47 4.82 -1.48 -8.05
CA GLU A 47 4.03 -2.66 -8.40
C GLU A 47 3.67 -3.50 -7.18
N LEU A 48 4.59 -3.63 -6.21
CA LEU A 48 4.32 -4.30 -4.94
C LEU A 48 3.20 -3.59 -4.17
N ILE A 49 3.26 -2.27 -4.08
CA ILE A 49 2.24 -1.47 -3.38
C ILE A 49 0.87 -1.61 -4.06
N VAL A 50 0.81 -1.58 -5.40
CA VAL A 50 -0.43 -1.83 -6.15
C VAL A 50 -0.96 -3.25 -5.87
N ALA A 51 -0.11 -4.28 -5.91
CA ALA A 51 -0.51 -5.65 -5.61
C ALA A 51 -1.04 -5.80 -4.18
N LEU A 52 -0.38 -5.14 -3.21
CA LEU A 52 -0.78 -5.15 -1.80
C LEU A 52 -2.13 -4.45 -1.59
N SER A 53 -2.36 -3.29 -2.22
CA SER A 53 -3.64 -2.57 -2.15
C SER A 53 -4.80 -3.45 -2.60
N ARG A 54 -4.61 -4.21 -3.68
CA ARG A 54 -5.61 -5.17 -4.21
C ARG A 54 -5.83 -6.34 -3.26
N ALA A 55 -4.76 -6.92 -2.73
CA ALA A 55 -4.83 -8.02 -1.79
C ALA A 55 -5.58 -7.64 -0.50
N LEU A 56 -5.35 -6.42 0.00
CA LEU A 56 -5.98 -5.89 1.20
C LEU A 56 -7.35 -5.24 0.93
N ARG A 57 -7.75 -5.11 -0.34
CA ARG A 57 -8.95 -4.39 -0.78
C ARG A 57 -9.00 -2.95 -0.26
N VAL A 58 -7.83 -2.31 -0.20
CA VAL A 58 -7.68 -0.92 0.23
C VAL A 58 -7.55 -0.04 -1.04
N PRO A 59 -8.30 1.06 -1.16
CA PRO A 59 -8.16 1.96 -2.29
C PRO A 59 -6.77 2.61 -2.31
N MET A 60 -6.19 2.77 -3.51
CA MET A 60 -4.92 3.45 -3.74
C MET A 60 -5.22 4.84 -4.32
N PRO A 61 -5.43 5.88 -3.49
CA PRO A 61 -5.72 7.22 -3.99
C PRO A 61 -4.50 7.77 -4.74
N TYR A 62 -4.75 8.46 -5.85
CA TYR A 62 -3.70 9.23 -6.52
C TYR A 62 -3.43 10.52 -5.76
N MET A 63 -2.27 11.14 -5.99
CA MET A 63 -1.93 12.39 -5.33
C MET A 63 -2.94 13.51 -5.63
N SER A 64 -3.59 13.47 -6.79
CA SER A 64 -4.70 14.36 -7.16
C SER A 64 -5.93 14.20 -6.27
N ASP A 65 -6.19 12.99 -5.77
CA ASP A 65 -7.32 12.71 -4.87
C ASP A 65 -7.03 13.17 -3.43
N LEU A 66 -5.75 13.17 -3.06
CA LEU A 66 -5.28 13.58 -1.73
C LEU A 66 -5.08 15.10 -1.61
N HIS A 67 -4.64 15.76 -2.69
CA HIS A 67 -4.34 17.20 -2.69
C HIS A 67 -5.45 18.12 -2.15
N PRO A 68 -6.75 17.90 -2.44
CA PRO A 68 -7.80 18.75 -1.90
C PRO A 68 -8.16 18.46 -0.44
N LEU A 69 -7.64 17.38 0.15
CA LEU A 69 -7.95 16.98 1.52
C LEU A 69 -6.99 17.64 2.51
N TYR A 70 -7.44 17.81 3.75
CA TYR A 70 -6.58 18.28 4.85
C TYR A 70 -6.73 17.42 6.10
N PRO A 71 -5.70 17.41 6.98
CA PRO A 71 -5.74 16.62 8.21
C PRO A 71 -6.81 17.12 9.19
N ALA A 72 -7.59 16.18 9.73
CA ALA A 72 -8.60 16.42 10.75
C ALA A 72 -8.02 16.27 12.17
N PHE A 73 -7.06 17.13 12.53
CA PHE A 73 -6.35 17.02 13.82
C PHE A 73 -7.21 17.34 15.05
N ASP A 74 -8.37 17.96 14.85
CA ASP A 74 -9.44 18.12 15.82
C ASP A 74 -10.07 16.77 16.24
N LYS A 75 -10.06 15.77 15.33
CA LYS A 75 -10.62 14.43 15.56
C LYS A 75 -9.55 13.38 15.86
N LEU A 76 -8.42 13.42 15.16
CA LEU A 76 -7.27 12.55 15.41
C LEU A 76 -6.03 13.42 15.71
N PRO A 77 -5.63 13.60 16.98
CA PRO A 77 -4.50 14.46 17.32
C PRO A 77 -3.20 14.05 16.61
N PHE A 78 -2.39 15.03 16.23
CA PHE A 78 -1.12 14.81 15.52
C PHE A 78 -0.21 13.75 16.18
N ALA A 79 -0.08 13.78 17.51
CA ALA A 79 0.75 12.81 18.23
C ALA A 79 0.26 11.36 18.07
N GLN A 80 -1.07 11.16 17.97
CA GLN A 80 -1.64 9.84 17.72
C GLN A 80 -1.47 9.43 16.25
N ALA A 81 -1.67 10.37 15.32
CA ALA A 81 -1.44 10.17 13.90
C ALA A 81 0.00 9.67 13.64
N VAL A 82 1.00 10.33 14.22
CA VAL A 82 2.41 9.92 14.12
C VAL A 82 2.66 8.54 14.75
N LYS A 83 2.12 8.28 15.94
CA LYS A 83 2.29 7.00 16.64
C LYS A 83 1.78 5.80 15.83
N HIS A 84 0.72 6.02 15.04
CA HIS A 84 0.08 4.98 14.24
C HIS A 84 0.45 5.05 12.76
N GLU A 85 1.38 5.92 12.38
CA GLU A 85 1.79 6.15 10.98
C GLU A 85 0.58 6.33 10.04
N SER A 86 -0.45 7.04 10.52
CA SER A 86 -1.72 7.22 9.81
C SER A 86 -2.24 8.64 9.96
N ALA A 87 -3.02 9.11 8.98
CA ALA A 87 -3.65 10.42 9.00
C ALA A 87 -5.15 10.30 8.72
N LEU A 88 -5.96 10.97 9.53
CA LEU A 88 -7.37 11.18 9.21
C LEU A 88 -7.50 12.41 8.34
N LEU A 89 -8.02 12.23 7.13
CA LEU A 89 -8.22 13.29 6.15
C LEU A 89 -9.70 13.64 6.05
N GLN A 90 -10.00 14.91 5.86
CA GLN A 90 -11.36 15.38 5.60
C GLN A 90 -11.41 16.30 4.38
N LYS A 91 -12.60 16.38 3.79
CA LYS A 91 -12.86 17.28 2.66
C LYS A 91 -13.05 18.72 3.17
N PRO A 92 -12.79 19.72 2.32
CA PRO A 92 -13.28 21.08 2.56
C PRO A 92 -14.81 21.05 2.62
N ASP A 93 -15.34 21.84 3.54
CA ASP A 93 -16.78 22.07 3.69
C ASP A 93 -17.37 22.74 2.43
#